data_AF-A0A1G9D089-F1
#
_entry.id   AF-A0A1G9D089-F1
#
_cell.length_a   1.000
_cell.length_b   1.000
_cell.length_c   1.000
_cell.angle_alpha   90.00
_cell.angle_beta   90.00
_cell.angle_gamma   90.00
#
_symmetry.space_group_name_H-M   'P 1'
#
loop_
_entity.id
_entity.type
_entity.pdbx_description
1 polymer ?
#
loop_
_entity_poly.entity_id
_entity_poly.type
_entity_poly.pdbx_seq_one_letter_code
_entity_poly.pdbx_strand_id
1 'polypeptide(L)' 'IVLDEPTNFIDLSTIEALEHLLRDYKGTVFFTSHDKYFVDRVADQVWEINDQKLYLK' A
#
# COMPACT_ATOMS: atom_id res chain seq x y z
N ILE A 1 -4.92 -3.38 10.03
CA ILE A 1 -5.21 -4.33 8.92
C ILE A 1 -3.89 -4.69 8.26
N VAL A 2 -3.71 -5.93 7.78
CA VAL A 2 -2.54 -6.33 6.98
C VAL A 2 -3.04 -6.79 5.61
N LEU A 3 -2.47 -6.25 4.53
CA LEU A 3 -2.83 -6.59 3.15
C LEU A 3 -1.59 -7.07 2.40
N ASP A 4 -1.75 -8.12 1.60
CA ASP A 4 -0.68 -8.62 0.74
C ASP A 4 -1.04 -8.38 -0.73
N GLU A 5 -0.26 -7.54 -1.41
CA GLU A 5 -0.46 -7.13 -2.81
C GLU A 5 -1.93 -6.77 -3.16
N PRO A 6 -2.55 -5.78 -2.48
CA PRO A 6 -3.98 -5.50 -2.62
C PRO A 6 -4.36 -4.86 -3.96
N THR A 7 -3.37 -4.44 -4.76
CA THR A 7 -3.57 -3.89 -6.11
C THR A 7 -3.62 -4.97 -7.19
N ASN A 8 -3.38 -6.24 -6.86
CA ASN A 8 -3.27 -7.31 -7.83
C ASN A 8 -4.64 -7.71 -8.42
N PHE A 9 -4.67 -7.98 -9.73
CA PHE A 9 -5.84 -8.43 -10.48
C PHE A 9 -7.12 -7.58 -10.35
N ILE A 10 -7.01 -6.32 -9.92
CA ILE A 10 -8.15 -5.39 -9.81
C ILE A 10 -8.06 -4.26 -10.84
N ASP A 11 -9.23 -3.78 -11.30
CA ASP A 11 -9.31 -2.66 -12.24
C ASP A 11 -9.01 -1.31 -11.57
N LEU A 12 -8.80 -0.29 -12.39
CA LEU A 12 -8.43 1.05 -11.92
C LEU A 12 -9.48 1.65 -10.98
N SER A 13 -10.78 1.50 -11.27
CA SER A 13 -11.84 2.03 -10.40
C SER A 13 -11.86 1.36 -9.02
N THR A 14 -11.51 0.08 -8.97
CA THR A 14 -11.41 -0.68 -7.72
C THR A 14 -10.18 -0.24 -6.92
N ILE A 15 -9.06 0.04 -7.59
CA ILE A 15 -7.87 0.62 -6.94
C ILE A 15 -8.22 1.97 -6.33
N GLU A 16 -8.89 2.87 -7.05
CA GLU A 16 -9.29 4.18 -6.54
C GLU A 16 -10.22 4.08 -5.32
N ALA A 17 -11.19 3.16 -5.35
CA ALA A 17 -12.06 2.90 -4.22
C ALA A 17 -11.29 2.36 -3.00
N LEU A 18 -10.32 1.48 -3.23
CA LEU A 18 -9.43 0.96 -2.20
C LEU A 18 -8.58 2.09 -1.59
N GLU A 19 -7.99 2.97 -2.40
CA GLU A 19 -7.22 4.12 -1.93
C GLU A 19 -8.05 4.98 -0.97
N HIS A 20 -9.32 5.25 -1.31
CA HIS A 20 -10.22 6.04 -0.47
C HIS A 20 -10.54 5.32 0.84
N LEU A 21 -10.86 4.02 0.77
CA LEU A 21 -11.16 3.21 1.94
C LEU A 21 -9.98 3.17 2.91
N LEU A 22 -8.75 3.03 2.42
CA LEU A 22 -7.56 2.95 3.25
C LEU A 22 -7.21 4.30 3.89
N ARG A 23 -7.40 5.42 3.17
CA ARG A 23 -7.18 6.77 3.72
C ARG A 23 -8.19 7.16 4.79
N ASP A 24 -9.44 6.70 4.67
CA ASP A 24 -10.50 7.01 5.64
C ASP A 24 -10.47 6.08 6.88
N TYR A 25 -9.75 4.97 6.79
CA TYR A 25 -9.63 4.01 7.88
C TYR A 25 -8.88 4.62 9.07
N LYS A 26 -9.52 4.61 10.25
CA LYS A 26 -8.97 5.25 11.46
C LYS A 26 -7.87 4.46 12.18
N GLY A 27 -7.58 3.23 11.74
CA GLY A 27 -6.54 2.39 12.32
C GLY A 27 -5.29 2.32 11.45
N THR A 28 -4.26 1.64 11.93
CA THR A 28 -3.05 1.39 11.13
C THR A 28 -3.28 0.30 10.10
N VAL A 29 -2.82 0.55 8.88
CA VAL A 29 -2.76 -0.43 7.79
C VAL A 29 -1.30 -0.72 7.49
N PHE A 30 -0.96 -2.00 7.37
CA PHE A 30 0.32 -2.44 6.83
C PHE A 30 0.05 -3.16 5.52
N PHE A 31 0.73 -2.81 4.45
CA PHE A 31 0.54 -3.47 3.17
C PHE A 31 1.83 -3.61 2.38
N THR A 32 1.87 -4.63 1.54
CA THR A 32 2.88 -4.82 0.49
C THR A 32 2.27 -4.43 -0.85
N SER A 33 3.04 -3.79 -1.71
CA SER A 33 2.63 -3.57 -3.09
C SER A 33 3.85 -3.35 -3.98
N HIS A 34 3.80 -3.92 -5.18
CA HIS A 34 4.73 -3.58 -6.25
C HIS A 34 4.35 -2.29 -7.02
N ASP A 35 3.15 -1.73 -6.79
CA ASP A 35 2.67 -0.51 -7.45
C ASP A 35 3.11 0.75 -6.69
N LYS A 36 4.08 1.47 -7.27
CA LYS A 36 4.63 2.70 -6.69
C LYS A 36 3.61 3.83 -6.60
N TYR A 37 2.69 3.94 -7.56
CA TYR A 37 1.68 5.01 -7.56
C TYR A 37 0.70 4.81 -6.41
N PHE A 38 0.29 3.58 -6.16
CA PHE A 38 -0.57 3.23 -5.03
C PHE A 38 0.13 3.49 -3.69
N VAL A 39 1.38 3.04 -3.55
CA VAL A 39 2.21 3.29 -2.35
C VAL A 39 2.31 4.78 -2.07
N ASP A 40 2.70 5.59 -3.06
CA ASP A 40 2.88 7.04 -2.90
C ASP A 40 1.58 7.77 -2.55
N ARG A 41 0.42 7.21 -2.92
CA ARG A 41 -0.88 7.79 -2.64
C ARG A 41 -1.41 7.42 -1.25
N VAL A 42 -1.13 6.23 -0.75
CA VAL A 42 -1.81 5.68 0.44
C VAL A 42 -0.90 5.60 1.66
N ALA A 43 0.39 5.36 1.47
CA ALA A 43 1.30 5.08 2.59
C ALA A 43 1.75 6.37 3.30
N ASP A 44 1.63 6.40 4.63
CA ASP A 44 2.25 7.44 5.47
C ASP A 44 3.75 7.21 5.67
N GLN A 45 4.19 5.94 5.62
CA GLN A 45 5.59 5.52 5.74
C GLN A 45 5.88 4.40 4.75
N VAL A 46 7.02 4.47 4.08
CA VAL A 46 7.45 3.47 3.10
C VAL A 46 8.68 2.76 3.63
N TRP A 47 8.60 1.44 3.69
CA TRP A 47 9.73 0.58 4.01
C TRP A 47 10.16 -0.17 2.75
N GLU A 48 11.46 -0.17 2.48
CA GLU A 48 12.06 -0.84 1.33
C GLU A 48 12.90 -2.03 1.80
N ILE A 49 12.71 -3.19 1.17
CA ILE A 49 13.56 -4.35 1.40
C ILE A 49 14.63 -4.38 0.32
N ASN A 50 15.90 -4.25 0.73
CA ASN A 50 17.05 -4.41 -0.16
C ASN A 50 18.13 -5.24 0.53
N ASP A 51 18.83 -6.11 -0.21
CA ASP A 51 19.88 -6.98 0.33
C ASP A 51 19.47 -7.75 1.61
N GLN A 52 18.23 -8.27 1.63
CA GLN A 52 17.62 -8.97 2.77
C GLN A 52 17.52 -8.13 4.06
N LYS A 53 17.59 -6.79 3.94
CA LYS A 53 17.45 -5.84 5.04
C LYS A 53 16.30 -4.89 4.75
N LEU A 54 15.64 -4.44 5.82
CA LEU A 54 14.54 -3.49 5.76
C LEU A 54 15.07 -2.09 6.06
N TYR A 55 14.78 -1.13 5.19
CA TYR A 55 15.15 0.28 5.32
C TYR A 55 13.89 1.13 5.38
N LEU A 56 13.81 2.04 6.34
CA LEU A 56 12.80 3.10 6.32
C LEU A 56 13.25 4.16 5.32
N LYS A 57 12.39 4.47 4.35
CA LYS A 57 12.64 5.47 3.32
C LYS A 57 12.14 6.85 3.74
#